data_AF-A0A1M5ZSE2-F1
#
_entry.id   AF-A0A1M5ZSE2-F1
#
_cell.length_a   1.000
_cell.length_b   1.000
_cell.length_c   1.000
_cell.angle_alpha   90.00
_cell.angle_beta   90.00
_cell.angle_gamma   90.00
#
_symmetry.space_group_name_H-M   'P 1'
#
loop_
_entity.id
_entity.type
_entity.pdbx_description
1 polymer ?
#
loop_
_entity_poly.entity_id
_entity_poly.type
_entity_poly.pdbx_seq_one_letter_code
_entity_poly.pdbx_strand_id
1 'polypeptide(L)' 'MLLYHYYDKKIGPFKNLSDLSIEEANRILLTIKSEKPETMCAKRQDSYIADRRHFEKIQKQ' A
#
# COMPACT_ATOMS: atom_id res chain seq x y z
N MET A 1 -7.32 7.33 13.19
CA MET A 1 -6.48 8.19 12.32
C MET A 1 -6.46 7.59 10.92
N LEU A 2 -6.76 8.36 9.87
CA LEU A 2 -6.71 7.87 8.48
C LEU A 2 -5.26 7.95 8.00
N LEU A 3 -4.56 6.82 7.98
CA LEU A 3 -3.19 6.74 7.48
C LEU A 3 -3.23 6.67 5.95
N TYR A 4 -3.21 7.81 5.28
CA TYR A 4 -3.14 7.86 3.82
C TYR A 4 -1.75 7.43 3.35
N HIS A 5 -1.66 6.32 2.63
CA HIS A 5 -0.40 5.78 2.13
C HIS A 5 -0.53 5.26 0.71
N TYR A 6 -0.71 6.19 -0.23
CA TYR A 6 -0.27 6.04 -1.61
C TYR A 6 -0.43 7.36 -2.37
N TYR A 7 0.65 8.11 -2.65
CA TYR A 7 0.62 9.21 -3.64
C TYR A 7 1.68 9.01 -4.67
N ASP A 8 1.22 8.63 -5.85
CA ASP A 8 2.02 8.62 -7.04
C ASP A 8 1.29 9.48 -8.05
N LYS A 9 1.91 10.60 -8.44
CA LYS A 9 1.34 11.56 -9.38
C LYS A 9 0.89 10.91 -10.70
N LYS A 10 1.44 9.74 -11.06
CA LYS A 10 1.05 8.97 -12.25
C LYS A 10 -0.11 7.98 -12.00
N ILE A 11 -0.35 7.54 -10.76
CA ILE A 11 -1.31 6.46 -10.42
C ILE A 11 -2.62 7.04 -9.84
N GLY A 12 -2.63 8.32 -9.45
CA GLY A 12 -3.86 9.05 -9.13
C GLY A 12 -3.89 9.60 -7.70
N PRO A 13 -5.08 9.94 -7.18
CA PRO A 13 -5.23 10.61 -5.88
C PRO A 13 -4.74 9.74 -4.72
N PHE A 14 -4.46 10.38 -3.58
CA PHE A 14 -4.03 9.72 -2.35
C PHE A 14 -5.03 8.63 -1.94
N LYS A 15 -4.70 7.35 -2.18
CA LYS A 15 -5.51 6.20 -1.75
C LYS A 15 -4.81 5.45 -0.64
N ASN A 16 -5.55 5.00 0.37
CA ASN A 16 -5.01 4.07 1.35
C ASN A 16 -5.05 2.66 0.74
N LEU A 17 -3.93 1.94 0.76
CA LEU A 17 -3.90 0.54 0.34
C LEU A 17 -4.83 -0.35 1.16
N SER A 18 -5.14 0.05 2.39
CA SER A 18 -6.09 -0.64 3.26
C SER A 18 -7.56 -0.41 2.90
N ASP A 19 -7.86 0.60 2.07
CA ASP A 19 -9.21 0.85 1.54
C ASP A 19 -9.50 0.01 0.28
N LEU A 20 -8.46 -0.60 -0.31
CA LEU A 20 -8.56 -1.49 -1.46
C LEU A 20 -8.69 -2.95 -1.01
N SER A 21 -9.15 -3.85 -1.87
CA SER A 21 -9.04 -5.29 -1.62
C SER A 21 -7.56 -5.74 -1.49
N ILE A 22 -7.31 -6.89 -0.86
CA ILE A 22 -5.93 -7.42 -0.72
C ILE A 22 -5.31 -7.63 -2.10
N GLU A 23 -6.11 -8.15 -3.02
CA GLU A 23 -5.74 -8.46 -4.38
C GLU A 23 -5.36 -7.20 -5.15
N GLU A 24 -6.16 -6.13 -5.04
CA GLU A 24 -5.85 -4.84 -5.67
C GLU A 24 -4.63 -4.17 -5.04
N ALA A 25 -4.52 -4.18 -3.71
CA ALA A 25 -3.40 -3.58 -3.01
C ALA A 25 -2.07 -4.28 -3.34
N ASN A 26 -2.09 -5.61 -3.42
CA ASN A 26 -0.94 -6.41 -3.86
C ASN A 26 -0.61 -6.18 -5.33
N ARG A 27 -1.63 -6.11 -6.22
CA ARG A 27 -1.42 -5.79 -7.64
C ARG A 27 -0.71 -4.44 -7.80
N ILE A 28 -1.15 -3.42 -7.07
CA ILE A 28 -0.53 -2.10 -7.09
C ILE A 28 0.92 -2.18 -6.60
N LEU A 29 1.20 -2.87 -5.48
CA LEU A 29 2.57 -3.08 -5.01
C LEU A 29 3.46 -3.76 -6.06
N LEU A 30 2.95 -4.78 -6.75
CA LEU A 30 3.68 -5.45 -7.83
C LEU A 30 3.95 -4.51 -9.01
N THR A 31 2.95 -3.71 -9.42
CA THR A 31 3.14 -2.69 -10.47
C THR A 31 4.23 -1.70 -10.07
N ILE A 32 4.27 -1.24 -8.82
CA ILE A 32 5.28 -0.29 -8.34
C ILE A 32 6.67 -0.93 -8.29
N LYS A 33 6.76 -2.18 -7.84
CA LYS A 33 8.00 -2.95 -7.87
C LYS A 33 8.58 -3.04 -9.28
N SER A 34 7.70 -3.23 -10.28
CA SER A 34 8.10 -3.34 -11.68
C SER A 34 8.42 -1.99 -12.33
N GLU A 35 7.60 -0.97 -12.11
CA GLU A 35 7.70 0.31 -12.81
C GLU A 35 8.66 1.30 -12.15
N LYS A 36 8.84 1.19 -10.82
CA LYS A 36 9.59 2.15 -10.00
C LYS A 36 10.42 1.47 -8.90
N PRO A 37 11.33 0.54 -9.26
CA PRO A 37 12.11 -0.24 -8.30
C PRO A 37 12.98 0.60 -7.35
N GLU A 38 13.32 1.83 -7.74
CA GLU A 38 14.10 2.79 -6.95
C GLU A 38 13.32 3.37 -5.75
N THR A 39 11.99 3.31 -5.78
CA THR A 39 11.15 3.90 -4.73
C THR A 39 11.13 3.06 -3.46
N MET A 40 10.90 3.70 -2.31
CA MET A 40 10.73 2.98 -1.04
C MET A 40 9.49 2.09 -1.03
N CYS A 41 8.48 2.39 -1.85
CA CYS A 41 7.31 1.54 -2.02
C CYS A 41 7.66 0.20 -2.66
N ALA A 42 8.54 0.19 -3.67
CA ALA A 42 9.01 -1.04 -4.31
C ALA A 42 9.82 -1.94 -3.36
N LYS A 43 10.47 -1.36 -2.35
CA LYS A 43 11.27 -2.10 -1.36
C LYS A 43 10.44 -2.77 -0.26
N ARG A 44 9.11 -2.65 -0.30
CA ARG A 44 8.22 -3.26 0.70
C ARG A 44 8.16 -4.77 0.51
N GLN A 45 8.19 -5.48 1.62
CA GLN A 45 7.97 -6.93 1.70
C GLN A 45 6.56 -7.32 1.26
N ASP A 46 6.38 -8.56 0.82
CA ASP A 46 5.09 -9.04 0.31
C ASP A 46 4.02 -9.12 1.42
N SER A 47 4.43 -9.30 2.68
CA SER A 47 3.52 -9.26 3.83
C SER A 47 3.01 -7.86 4.17
N TYR A 48 3.53 -6.81 3.54
CA TYR A 48 3.27 -5.42 3.92
C TYR A 48 1.76 -5.09 4.04
N ILE A 49 0.93 -5.55 3.10
CA ILE A 49 -0.52 -5.31 3.13
C ILE A 49 -1.20 -6.02 4.32
N ALA A 50 -0.78 -7.25 4.61
CA ALA A 50 -1.32 -8.01 5.73
C ALA A 50 -0.92 -7.37 7.07
N ASP A 51 0.36 -7.03 7.23
CA ASP A 51 0.92 -6.38 8.41
C ASP A 51 0.23 -5.03 8.66
N ARG A 52 0.08 -4.23 7.60
CA ARG A 52 -0.62 -2.94 7.60
C ARG A 52 -2.03 -3.06 8.18
N ARG A 53 -2.84 -3.97 7.63
CA ARG A 53 -4.23 -4.17 8.08
C ARG A 53 -4.30 -4.68 9.51
N HIS A 54 -3.36 -5.54 9.90
CA HIS A 54 -3.26 -6.02 11.27
C HIS A 54 -3.03 -4.86 12.26
N PHE A 55 -2.05 -3.99 11.99
CA PHE A 55 -1.78 -2.83 12.84
C PHE A 55 -2.90 -1.79 12.84
N GLU A 56 -3.54 -1.55 11.69
CA GLU A 56 -4.71 -0.67 11.63
C GLU A 56 -5.89 -1.21 12.45
N LYS A 57 -6.08 -2.53 12.48
CA LYS A 57 -7.10 -3.17 13.34
C LYS A 57 -6.77 -2.99 14.82
N ILE A 58 -5.50 -3.07 15.21
CA ILE A 58 -5.07 -2.81 16.59
C ILE A 58 -5.30 -1.35 16.96
N GLN A 59 -4.93 -0.39 16.09
CA GLN A 59 -5.10 1.04 16.35
C GLN A 59 -6.56 1.52 16.43
N LYS A 60 -7.51 0.74 15.94
CA LYS A 60 -8.95 1.05 16.01
C LYS A 60 -9.64 0.48 17.26
N GLN A 61 -8.92 -0.27 18.10
CA GLN A 61 -9.38 -0.66 19.44
C GLN A 61 -9.06 0.44 20.45
#